data_AF-A0A2H1JEY1-F1
#
_entry.id   AF-A0A2H1JEY1-F1
#
_cell.length_a   1.000
_cell.length_b   1.000
_cell.length_c   1.000
_cell.angle_alpha   90.00
_cell.angle_beta   90.00
_cell.angle_gamma   90.00
#
_symmetry.space_group_name_H-M   'P 1'
#
loop_
_entity.id
_entity.type
_entity.pdbx_description
1 polymer ?
#
loop_
_entity_poly.entity_id
_entity_poly.type
_entity_poly.pdbx_seq_one_letter_code
_entity_poly.pdbx_strand_id
1 'polypeptide(L)'
;MCRFPEREHRFTDIVMGPTLMSRKDLFSRHRFADRTQGEDTELQQRIVADGARIYSADRFNFIQVRGDHEHTWSVYDNELLANSTIHAFGYSEKHYLY
;
A
#
# COMPACT_ATOMS: atom_id res chain seq x y z
N MET A 1 1.80 9.28 -8.96
CA MET A 1 2.55 9.83 -7.81
C MET A 1 3.27 8.70 -7.09
N CYS A 2 4.43 8.93 -6.48
CA CYS A 2 5.13 7.95 -5.64
C CYS A 2 5.34 8.52 -4.23
N ARG A 3 4.93 7.79 -3.19
CA ARG A 3 4.94 8.28 -1.79
C ARG A 3 6.23 8.01 -1.02
N PHE A 4 6.88 6.86 -1.26
CA PHE A 4 8.04 6.42 -0.47
C PHE A 4 9.16 5.81 -1.34
N PRO A 5 9.69 6.57 -2.32
CA PRO A 5 10.71 6.05 -3.23
C PRO A 5 12.00 5.60 -2.51
N GLU A 6 12.27 6.11 -1.33
CA GLU A 6 13.44 5.79 -0.51
C GLU A 6 13.28 4.52 0.33
N ARG A 7 12.07 3.93 0.38
CA ARG A 7 11.75 2.76 1.21
C ARG A 7 11.74 1.44 0.43
N GLU A 8 12.38 1.40 -0.73
CA GLU A 8 12.54 0.17 -1.50
C GLU A 8 13.60 -0.75 -0.88
N HIS A 9 13.48 -2.04 -1.20
CA HIS A 9 14.43 -3.11 -0.88
C HIS A 9 14.88 -3.18 0.58
N ARG A 10 13.94 -3.03 1.52
CA ARG A 10 14.25 -3.05 2.95
C ARG A 10 13.15 -3.67 3.78
N PHE A 11 13.52 -4.15 4.95
CA PHE A 11 12.56 -4.49 5.99
C PHE A 11 11.95 -3.21 6.57
N THR A 12 10.65 -3.25 6.81
CA THR A 12 9.88 -2.15 7.39
C THR A 12 8.75 -2.72 8.24
N ASP A 13 8.08 -1.88 9.02
CA ASP A 13 6.95 -2.28 9.84
C ASP A 13 5.61 -2.14 9.10
N ILE A 14 5.59 -1.40 7.99
CA ILE A 14 4.36 -1.13 7.25
C ILE A 14 4.62 -0.88 5.75
N VAL A 15 3.76 -1.48 4.93
CA VAL A 15 3.59 -1.21 3.50
C VAL A 15 2.13 -0.85 3.21
N MET A 16 1.87 -0.38 1.99
CA MET A 16 0.52 -0.05 1.55
C MET A 16 -0.37 -1.30 1.56
N GLY A 17 -1.57 -1.18 2.11
CA GLY A 17 -2.54 -2.28 2.20
C GLY A 17 -2.74 -3.11 0.93
N PRO A 18 -3.00 -2.49 -0.25
CA PRO A 18 -3.25 -3.25 -1.47
C PRO A 18 -2.00 -3.92 -2.07
N THR A 19 -0.81 -3.72 -1.48
CA THR A 19 0.45 -4.35 -1.93
C THR A 19 0.82 -5.58 -1.10
N LEU A 20 -0.05 -6.02 -0.18
CA LEU A 20 0.24 -7.14 0.72
C LEU A 20 0.28 -8.48 -0.03
N MET A 21 1.44 -9.14 0.04
CA MET A 21 1.63 -10.51 -0.41
C MET A 21 2.28 -11.32 0.70
N SER A 22 1.78 -12.53 0.97
CA SER A 22 2.29 -13.37 2.04
C SER A 22 2.09 -14.86 1.76
N ARG A 23 2.74 -15.70 2.57
CA ARG A 23 2.47 -17.12 2.60
C ARG A 23 1.04 -17.38 3.05
N LYS A 24 0.39 -18.33 2.38
CA LYS A 24 -0.99 -18.73 2.68
C LYS A 24 -1.22 -19.08 4.15
N ASP A 25 -0.27 -19.76 4.79
CA ASP A 25 -0.39 -20.18 6.19
C ASP A 25 -0.32 -19.00 7.18
N LEU A 26 0.40 -17.92 6.84
CA LEU A 26 0.45 -16.72 7.66
C LEU A 26 -0.91 -16.01 7.64
N PHE A 27 -1.46 -15.73 6.45
CA PHE A 27 -2.79 -15.13 6.32
C PHE A 27 -3.91 -16.07 6.78
N SER A 28 -3.63 -17.38 6.85
CA SER A 28 -4.53 -18.35 7.46
C SER A 28 -4.63 -18.24 8.96
N ARG A 29 -3.52 -17.92 9.62
CA ARG A 29 -3.45 -17.68 11.06
C ARG A 29 -3.88 -16.27 11.45
N HIS A 30 -3.56 -15.27 10.62
CA HIS A 30 -3.90 -13.88 10.87
C HIS A 30 -4.89 -13.38 9.81
N ARG A 31 -6.18 -13.38 10.16
CA ARG A 31 -7.26 -12.86 9.30
C ARG A 31 -7.39 -11.35 9.43
N PHE A 32 -7.90 -10.69 8.40
CA PHE A 32 -8.31 -9.29 8.53
C PHE A 32 -9.36 -9.16 9.63
N ALA A 33 -9.25 -8.08 10.41
CA ALA A 33 -10.26 -7.75 11.40
C ALA A 33 -11.54 -7.30 10.70
N ASP A 34 -12.70 -7.59 11.29
CA ASP A 34 -13.99 -7.15 10.80
C ASP A 34 -14.20 -5.64 11.09
N ARG A 35 -13.59 -4.81 10.24
CA ARG A 35 -13.65 -3.34 10.29
C ARG A 35 -13.51 -2.77 8.89
N THR A 36 -14.00 -1.55 8.70
CA THR A 36 -13.99 -0.85 7.41
C THR A 36 -12.85 0.16 7.25
N GLN A 37 -12.07 0.39 8.30
CA GLN A 37 -10.93 1.31 8.27
C GLN A 37 -9.75 0.77 9.09
N GLY A 38 -8.57 0.77 8.47
CA GLY A 38 -7.31 0.41 9.13
C GLY A 38 -7.12 -1.09 9.34
N GLU A 39 -7.91 -1.93 8.64
CA GLU A 39 -7.79 -3.38 8.65
C GLU A 39 -6.39 -3.86 8.22
N ASP A 40 -5.83 -3.24 7.19
CA ASP A 40 -4.49 -3.57 6.69
C ASP A 40 -3.39 -3.20 7.69
N THR A 41 -3.52 -2.03 8.31
CA THR A 41 -2.56 -1.54 9.31
C THR A 41 -2.58 -2.44 10.54
N GLU A 42 -3.77 -2.82 11.01
CA GLU A 42 -3.89 -3.70 12.17
C GLU A 42 -3.36 -5.11 11.89
N LEU A 43 -3.64 -5.66 10.70
CA LEU A 43 -3.08 -6.95 10.30
C LEU A 43 -1.54 -6.91 10.32
N GLN A 44 -0.93 -5.88 9.74
CA GLN A 44 0.53 -5.72 9.68
C GLN A 44 1.15 -5.62 11.08
N GLN A 45 0.55 -4.81 11.96
CA GLN A 45 1.01 -4.70 13.35
C GLN A 45 0.96 -6.05 14.07
N ARG A 46 -0.13 -6.82 13.89
CA ARG A 46 -0.29 -8.12 14.55
C ARG A 46 0.70 -9.16 14.03
N ILE A 47 0.93 -9.25 12.72
CA ILE A 47 1.90 -10.22 12.19
C ILE A 47 3.34 -9.87 12.60
N VAL A 48 3.69 -8.58 12.66
CA VAL A 48 5.01 -8.15 13.15
C VAL A 48 5.17 -8.47 14.64
N ALA A 49 4.12 -8.25 15.45
CA ALA A 49 4.12 -8.62 16.85
C ALA A 49 4.28 -10.14 17.09
N ASP A 50 3.81 -10.98 16.16
CA ASP A 50 4.00 -12.44 16.16
C ASP A 50 5.36 -12.88 15.53
N GLY A 51 6.27 -11.94 15.28
CA GLY A 51 7.62 -12.19 14.80
C GLY A 51 7.76 -12.33 13.28
N ALA A 52 6.70 -12.05 12.51
CA ALA A 52 6.84 -11.93 11.06
C ALA A 52 7.62 -10.66 10.69
N ARG A 53 8.22 -10.68 9.50
CA ARG A 53 8.93 -9.52 8.95
C ARG A 53 8.28 -9.10 7.64
N ILE A 54 8.13 -7.79 7.45
CA ILE A 54 7.59 -7.20 6.23
C ILE A 54 8.75 -6.65 5.41
N TYR A 55 8.81 -7.04 4.14
CA TYR A 55 9.81 -6.57 3.19
C TYR A 55 9.13 -5.69 2.15
N SER A 56 9.62 -4.45 2.04
CA SER A 56 9.24 -3.53 0.98
C SER A 56 10.08 -3.83 -0.26
N ALA A 57 9.40 -4.21 -1.35
CA ALA A 57 10.03 -4.54 -2.63
C ALA A 57 10.33 -3.26 -3.44
N ASP A 58 9.95 -3.23 -4.72
CA ASP A 58 10.06 -2.06 -5.59
C ASP A 58 8.71 -1.34 -5.79
N ARG A 59 8.79 -0.09 -6.28
CA ARG A 59 7.64 0.77 -6.54
C ARG A 59 6.95 0.53 -7.88
N PHE A 60 7.45 -0.36 -8.74
CA PHE A 60 7.07 -0.42 -10.15
C PHE A 60 5.97 -1.44 -10.43
N ASN A 61 5.76 -2.40 -9.53
CA ASN A 61 4.83 -3.51 -9.73
C ASN A 61 3.37 -3.22 -9.33
N PHE A 62 3.06 -2.02 -8.84
CA PHE A 62 1.71 -1.70 -8.37
C PHE A 62 1.32 -0.26 -8.68
N ILE A 63 0.11 -0.07 -9.21
CA ILE A 63 -0.48 1.24 -9.48
C ILE A 63 -1.78 1.36 -8.68
N GLN A 64 -1.89 2.39 -7.83
CA GLN A 64 -3.15 2.75 -7.20
C GLN A 64 -3.91 3.73 -8.09
N VAL A 65 -5.08 3.32 -8.56
CA VAL A 65 -6.00 4.16 -9.33
C VAL A 65 -7.09 4.67 -8.39
N ARG A 66 -7.25 5.99 -8.31
CA ARG A 66 -8.34 6.66 -7.58
C ARG A 66 -9.29 7.26 -8.62
N GLY A 67 -10.56 6.84 -8.60
CA GLY A 67 -11.65 7.42 -9.40
C GLY A 67 -12.61 8.25 -8.55
N ASP A 68 -13.68 8.75 -9.17
CA ASP A 68 -14.67 9.68 -8.59
C ASP A 68 -15.69 9.03 -7.65
N HIS A 69 -15.40 7.82 -7.17
CA HIS A 69 -16.26 7.07 -6.25
C HIS A 69 -15.83 7.33 -4.80
N GLU A 70 -16.80 7.30 -3.87
CA GLU A 70 -16.56 7.45 -2.43
C GLU A 70 -15.49 6.46 -1.95
N HIS A 71 -14.27 6.95 -1.76
CA HIS A 71 -13.22 6.18 -1.11
C HIS A 71 -13.54 6.16 0.38
N THR A 72 -13.50 4.99 0.99
CA THR A 72 -13.63 4.81 2.46
C THR A 72 -12.59 5.60 3.25
N TRP A 73 -11.55 6.10 2.58
CA TRP A 73 -10.56 7.04 3.09
C TRP A 73 -10.77 8.43 2.47
N SER A 74 -11.44 9.30 3.21
CA SER A 74 -11.59 10.73 2.91
C SER A 74 -10.29 11.54 3.15
N VAL A 75 -9.15 11.02 2.69
CA VAL A 75 -7.92 11.80 2.62
C VAL A 75 -8.02 12.67 1.37
N TYR A 76 -7.99 13.98 1.57
CA TYR A 76 -8.03 14.95 0.48
C TYR A 76 -6.80 14.76 -0.41
N ASP A 77 -6.97 14.88 -1.72
CA ASP A 77 -5.89 14.61 -2.68
C ASP A 77 -4.66 15.50 -2.43
N ASN A 78 -4.85 16.70 -1.88
CA ASN A 78 -3.75 17.60 -1.48
C ASN A 78 -2.86 17.00 -0.38
N GLU A 79 -3.39 16.27 0.60
CA GLU A 79 -2.61 15.65 1.67
C GLU A 79 -1.78 14.46 1.15
N LEU A 80 -2.33 13.73 0.18
CA LEU A 80 -1.62 12.67 -0.53
C LEU A 80 -0.50 13.23 -1.41
N LEU A 81 -0.78 14.29 -2.16
CA LEU A 81 0.20 14.92 -3.05
C LEU A 81 1.30 15.65 -2.28
N ALA A 82 0.99 16.27 -1.13
CA ALA A 82 1.97 16.97 -0.30
C ALA A 82 3.12 16.06 0.18
N ASN A 83 2.83 14.76 0.34
CA ASN A 83 3.81 13.75 0.75
C ASN A 83 4.18 12.80 -0.39
N SER A 84 4.04 13.23 -1.65
CA SER A 84 4.36 12.42 -2.83
C SER A 84 5.25 13.17 -3.81
N THR A 85 6.05 12.43 -4.56
CA THR A 85 6.65 12.94 -5.80
C THR A 85 5.68 12.70 -6.96
N ILE A 86 5.27 13.78 -7.64
CA ILE A 86 4.45 13.70 -8.86
C ILE A 86 5.38 13.46 -10.06
N HIS A 87 5.32 12.27 -10.64
CA HIS A 87 6.15 11.90 -11.79
C HIS A 87 5.51 12.24 -13.14
N ALA A 88 4.18 12.31 -13.20
CA ALA A 88 3.40 12.67 -14.39
C ALA A 88 1.99 13.09 -13.97
N PHE A 89 1.32 13.86 -14.83
CA PHE A 89 -0.08 14.29 -14.69
C PHE A 89 -0.82 14.08 -16.03
N GLY A 90 -2.06 13.59 -15.98
CA GLY A 90 -2.84 13.20 -17.16
C GLY A 90 -2.66 11.73 -17.60
N TYR A 91 -3.33 11.33 -18.68
CA TYR A 91 -3.20 9.99 -19.25
C TYR A 91 -1.89 9.88 -20.05
N SER A 92 -1.00 9.00 -19.61
CA SER A 92 0.31 8.78 -20.21
C SER A 92 0.43 7.33 -20.70
N GLU A 93 -0.20 7.05 -21.83
CA GLU A 93 -0.35 5.71 -22.44
C GLU A 93 0.94 4.89 -22.49
N LYS A 94 2.09 5.55 -22.74
CA LYS A 94 3.42 4.92 -22.83
C LYS A 94 3.96 4.35 -21.51
N HIS A 95 3.32 4.63 -20.38
CA HIS A 95 3.75 4.16 -19.06
C HIS A 95 2.88 3.02 -18.51
N TYR A 96 1.86 2.59 -19.27
CA TYR A 96 1.05 1.42 -18.95
C TYR A 96 1.51 0.25 -19.83
N LEU A 97 2.01 -0.80 -19.20
CA LEU A 97 2.26 -2.08 -19.87
C LEU A 97 1.01 -2.94 -19.61
N TYR A 98 0.28 -3.27 -20.67
CA TYR A 98 -0.86 -4.19 -20.65
C TYR A 98 -0.40 -5.63 -20.92
#